data_AF-A0A8C6TEK7-F1
#
_entry.id   AF-A0A8C6TEK7-F1
#
_cell.length_a   1.000
_cell.length_b   1.000
_cell.length_c   1.000
_cell.angle_alpha   90.00
_cell.angle_beta   90.00
_cell.angle_gamma   90.00
#
_symmetry.space_group_name_H-M   'P 1'
#
loop_
_entity.id
_entity.type
_entity.pdbx_description
1 polymer ?
#
loop_
_entity_poly.entity_id
_entity_poly.type
_entity_poly.pdbx_seq_one_letter_code
_entity_poly.pdbx_strand_id
1 'polypeptide(L)'
;MPIISNANHDFSNLSVSDDSSLDRIFTEIPETETIKGVYYKRAQFIHRPEDLVSIDHGLLAVINVGGNRYTFPWSTLEQFPLTRLGRLCDCRSPEDIANVCDDYDEARKEFFFDRSPSAFRVILNFLAAGKLRMLREMCVLSLHDELTYWGVEMTYMERCCKRKMYTRIEEVHEQERREEERRQRNAMQKVPVEETQYRKVMNWLRDTMENPQSGLPGKIFACVSVIMVAVTVISLCIGTMPDLREEEDRVSVQKCTSINVATLQLTHAKMEQHF
;
A
#
# COMPACT_ATOMS: atom_id res chain seq x y z
N MET A 1 -3.43 48.89 0.22
CA MET A 1 -2.69 48.45 1.44
C MET A 1 -3.22 49.26 2.62
N PRO A 2 -3.31 48.74 3.87
CA PRO A 2 -3.04 47.39 4.42
C PRO A 2 -4.35 46.69 4.92
N ILE A 3 -4.50 45.34 4.98
CA ILE A 3 -4.04 44.30 5.94
C ILE A 3 -4.41 44.58 7.42
N ILE A 4 -5.30 43.76 8.00
CA ILE A 4 -5.05 42.87 9.17
C ILE A 4 -6.20 41.84 9.32
N SER A 5 -5.75 40.61 9.58
CA SER A 5 -6.41 39.34 9.85
C SER A 5 -7.22 39.33 11.15
N ASN A 6 -8.33 38.57 11.22
CA ASN A 6 -8.37 37.41 12.14
C ASN A 6 -9.52 36.44 11.88
N ALA A 7 -9.16 35.16 11.85
CA ALA A 7 -10.03 34.00 11.86
C ALA A 7 -10.63 33.76 13.26
N ASN A 8 -11.86 33.21 13.31
CA ASN A 8 -12.39 32.31 14.34
C ASN A 8 -13.74 31.79 13.81
N HIS A 9 -13.79 30.54 13.32
CA HIS A 9 -14.23 29.33 14.04
C HIS A 9 -15.73 29.33 14.37
N ASP A 10 -16.52 28.67 13.52
CA ASP A 10 -17.82 28.09 13.88
C ASP A 10 -18.17 26.97 12.89
N PHE A 11 -17.81 25.73 13.24
CA PHE A 11 -18.38 24.51 12.67
C PHE A 11 -18.73 23.57 13.82
N SER A 12 -19.73 23.97 14.58
CA SER A 12 -20.45 23.08 15.51
C SER A 12 -21.86 22.98 14.95
N ASN A 13 -22.21 21.83 14.35
CA ASN A 13 -23.57 21.25 14.27
C ASN A 13 -23.72 20.30 13.08
N LEU A 14 -23.06 19.13 13.10
CA LEU A 14 -23.46 17.97 12.32
C LEU A 14 -22.88 16.70 12.99
N SER A 15 -23.56 16.20 14.02
CA SER A 15 -23.36 14.84 14.54
C SER A 15 -24.60 14.40 15.33
N VAL A 16 -25.55 13.83 14.59
CA VAL A 16 -26.78 13.11 15.00
C VAL A 16 -26.97 12.16 13.82
N SER A 17 -26.95 10.82 13.85
CA SER A 17 -27.03 9.70 14.81
C SER A 17 -26.30 8.50 14.14
N ASP A 18 -25.93 7.35 14.70
CA ASP A 18 -26.60 6.38 15.58
C ASP A 18 -25.53 5.46 16.25
N ASP A 19 -25.29 5.56 17.56
CA ASP A 19 -24.29 4.74 18.30
C ASP A 19 -24.95 3.65 19.18
N SER A 20 -26.25 3.38 19.00
CA SER A 20 -27.02 2.58 19.97
C SER A 20 -26.86 1.05 19.85
N SER A 21 -26.33 0.54 18.73
CA SER A 21 -26.22 -0.92 18.52
C SER A 21 -24.92 -1.52 19.06
N LEU A 22 -23.82 -0.75 19.06
CA LEU A 22 -22.52 -1.24 19.50
C LEU A 22 -22.39 -1.27 21.02
N ASP A 23 -23.03 -0.36 21.75
CA ASP A 23 -22.90 -0.32 23.21
C ASP A 23 -23.49 -1.55 23.91
N ARG A 24 -24.52 -2.19 23.34
CA ARG A 24 -25.10 -3.43 23.90
C ARG A 24 -24.26 -4.69 23.67
N ILE A 25 -23.36 -4.68 22.67
CA ILE A 25 -22.45 -5.81 22.40
C ILE A 25 -21.23 -5.77 23.35
N PHE A 26 -20.97 -4.62 23.99
CA PHE A 26 -19.73 -4.35 24.72
C PHE A 26 -19.89 -4.27 26.25
N THR A 27 -21.08 -4.52 26.80
CA THR A 27 -21.36 -4.37 28.25
C THR A 27 -21.04 -5.57 29.14
N GLU A 28 -20.53 -6.68 28.59
CA GLU A 28 -20.18 -7.84 29.41
C GLU A 28 -18.77 -8.36 29.09
N ILE A 29 -17.76 -7.73 29.69
CA ILE A 29 -16.46 -8.37 29.90
C ILE A 29 -16.16 -8.25 31.39
N PRO A 30 -16.05 -9.35 32.15
CA PRO A 30 -15.68 -9.26 33.56
C PRO A 30 -14.25 -8.70 33.66
N GLU A 31 -14.10 -7.56 34.33
CA GLU A 31 -12.79 -7.04 34.70
C GLU A 31 -12.17 -7.98 35.72
N THR A 32 -11.36 -8.94 35.27
CA THR A 32 -10.55 -9.75 36.18
C THR A 32 -9.45 -8.88 36.78
N GLU A 33 -9.49 -8.66 38.09
CA GLU A 33 -8.46 -7.94 38.83
C GLU A 33 -7.10 -8.62 38.64
N THR A 34 -6.12 -7.85 38.19
CA THR A 34 -4.81 -8.37 37.79
C THR A 34 -3.81 -8.20 38.93
N ILE A 35 -3.47 -9.29 39.62
CA ILE A 35 -2.45 -9.30 40.67
C ILE A 35 -1.05 -9.22 40.02
N LYS A 36 -0.39 -8.06 40.17
CA LYS A 36 1.00 -7.87 39.71
C LYS A 36 1.91 -8.86 40.46
N GLY A 37 2.55 -9.78 39.73
CA GLY A 37 3.50 -10.76 40.29
C GLY A 37 3.30 -12.19 39.75
N VAL A 38 2.05 -12.61 39.54
CA VAL A 38 1.74 -13.95 38.99
C VAL A 38 2.15 -14.06 37.52
N TYR A 39 2.10 -12.93 36.80
CA TYR A 39 2.44 -12.81 35.38
C TYR A 39 3.88 -13.17 35.01
N TYR A 40 4.83 -12.92 35.91
CA TYR A 40 6.24 -13.19 35.66
C TYR A 40 6.60 -14.69 35.74
N LYS A 41 5.67 -15.55 36.19
CA LYS A 41 5.90 -17.00 36.29
C LYS A 41 5.31 -17.81 35.13
N ARG A 42 4.49 -17.20 34.27
CA ARG A 42 3.70 -17.93 33.25
C ARG A 42 4.39 -18.05 31.89
N ALA A 43 5.36 -17.19 31.62
CA ALA A 43 6.22 -17.33 30.44
C ALA A 43 7.55 -16.62 30.70
N GLN A 44 8.67 -17.24 30.36
CA GLN A 44 10.00 -16.65 30.55
C GLN A 44 10.75 -16.60 29.22
N PHE A 45 11.39 -15.48 28.94
CA PHE A 45 12.25 -15.34 27.77
C PHE A 45 13.61 -15.96 28.05
N ILE A 46 14.11 -16.76 27.11
CA ILE A 46 15.42 -17.39 27.22
C ILE A 46 16.45 -16.48 26.57
N HIS A 47 17.38 -15.97 27.38
CA HIS A 47 18.44 -15.08 26.92
C HIS A 47 19.66 -15.83 26.37
N ARG A 48 19.96 -17.03 26.90
CA ARG A 48 21.15 -17.81 26.52
C ARG A 48 20.78 -19.24 26.11
N PRO A 49 21.44 -19.81 25.09
CA PRO A 49 21.18 -21.19 24.66
C PRO A 49 21.45 -22.23 25.77
N GLU A 50 22.39 -21.94 26.66
CA GLU A 50 22.78 -22.79 27.79
C GLU A 50 21.61 -23.04 28.75
N ASP A 51 20.70 -22.07 28.86
CA ASP A 51 19.52 -22.16 29.73
C ASP A 51 18.50 -23.19 29.19
N LEU A 52 18.62 -23.64 27.92
CA LEU A 52 17.74 -24.70 27.38
C LEU A 52 18.07 -26.09 27.94
N VAL A 53 19.33 -26.33 28.32
CA VAL A 53 19.80 -27.67 28.71
C VAL A 53 19.27 -28.09 30.09
N SER A 54 18.88 -27.13 30.94
CA SER A 54 18.38 -27.37 32.28
C SER A 54 16.85 -27.38 32.38
N ILE A 55 16.13 -27.32 31.26
CA ILE A 55 14.67 -27.23 31.24
C ILE A 55 14.04 -28.61 31.44
N ASP A 56 13.16 -28.71 32.43
CA ASP A 56 12.27 -29.86 32.55
C ASP A 56 11.13 -29.76 31.53
N HIS A 57 11.31 -30.44 30.39
CA HIS A 57 10.34 -30.51 29.31
C HIS A 57 9.01 -31.20 29.69
N GLY A 58 8.96 -31.94 30.81
CA GLY A 58 7.72 -32.49 31.35
C GLY A 58 6.82 -31.43 31.97
N LEU A 59 7.39 -30.31 32.42
CA LEU A 59 6.67 -29.19 33.03
C LEU A 59 6.58 -27.96 32.13
N LEU A 60 7.57 -27.77 31.25
CA LEU A 60 7.72 -26.59 30.42
C LEU A 60 7.78 -26.93 28.93
N ALA A 61 7.03 -26.20 28.12
CA ALA A 61 7.18 -26.15 26.67
C ALA A 61 8.24 -25.10 26.29
N VAL A 62 9.07 -25.41 25.29
CA VAL A 62 10.03 -24.46 24.69
C VAL A 62 9.48 -24.03 23.33
N ILE A 63 9.21 -22.73 23.20
CA ILE A 63 8.59 -22.13 22.01
C ILE A 63 9.55 -21.09 21.44
N ASN A 64 9.92 -21.24 20.17
CA ASN A 64 10.76 -20.33 19.43
C ASN A 64 9.92 -19.61 18.36
N VAL A 65 9.81 -18.29 18.46
CA VAL A 65 9.08 -17.47 17.50
C VAL A 65 10.04 -16.52 16.82
N GLY A 66 10.28 -16.70 15.53
CA GLY A 66 11.18 -15.87 14.72
C GLY A 66 12.59 -15.71 15.31
N GLY A 67 13.08 -16.75 16.01
CA GLY A 67 14.40 -16.77 16.65
C GLY A 67 14.40 -16.44 18.15
N ASN A 68 13.30 -15.88 18.68
CA ASN A 68 13.13 -15.57 20.08
C ASN A 68 12.57 -16.77 20.84
N ARG A 69 13.26 -17.21 21.90
CA ARG A 69 12.90 -18.41 22.66
C ARG A 69 12.19 -18.08 23.97
N TYR A 70 11.17 -18.85 24.28
CA TYR A 70 10.33 -18.69 25.46
C TYR A 70 10.07 -20.05 26.10
N THR A 71 10.00 -20.08 27.43
CA THR A 71 9.47 -21.21 28.18
C THR A 71 8.06 -20.91 28.67
N PHE A 72 7.17 -21.89 28.55
CA PHE A 72 5.81 -21.81 29.06
C PHE A 72 5.50 -23.05 29.90
N PRO A 73 4.94 -22.92 31.11
CA PRO A 73 4.34 -24.06 31.78
C PRO A 73 3.21 -24.64 30.93
N TRP A 74 3.16 -25.97 30.79
CA TRP A 74 2.08 -26.65 30.10
C TRP A 74 0.71 -26.25 30.67
N SER A 75 0.61 -26.10 31.99
CA SER A 75 -0.58 -25.61 32.70
C SER A 75 -1.03 -24.20 32.32
N THR A 76 -0.14 -23.37 31.74
CA THR A 76 -0.52 -22.06 31.19
C THR A 76 -1.15 -22.21 29.81
N LEU A 77 -0.63 -23.10 28.97
CA LEU A 77 -1.16 -23.34 27.62
C LEU A 77 -2.53 -24.04 27.67
N GLU A 78 -2.72 -24.95 28.62
CA GLU A 78 -4.00 -25.64 28.90
C GLU A 78 -5.15 -24.68 29.23
N GLN A 79 -4.86 -23.50 29.77
CA GLN A 79 -5.88 -22.48 30.07
C GLN A 79 -6.43 -21.79 28.81
N PHE A 80 -5.75 -21.95 27.68
CA PHE A 80 -6.09 -21.31 26.42
C PHE A 80 -6.12 -22.34 25.27
N PRO A 81 -6.95 -23.39 25.36
CA PRO A 81 -6.90 -24.55 24.45
C PRO A 81 -7.25 -24.21 23.00
N LEU A 82 -8.04 -23.14 22.79
CA LEU A 82 -8.41 -22.66 21.45
C LEU A 82 -7.26 -21.92 20.74
N THR A 83 -6.26 -21.47 21.49
CA THR A 83 -5.08 -20.81 20.89
C THR A 83 -4.19 -21.85 20.22
N ARG A 84 -3.43 -21.41 19.22
CA ARG A 84 -2.46 -22.27 18.52
C ARG A 84 -1.46 -22.89 19.50
N LEU A 85 -1.02 -22.15 20.51
CA LEU A 85 -0.12 -22.67 21.54
C LEU A 85 -0.83 -23.65 22.50
N GLY A 86 -2.10 -23.42 22.82
CA GLY A 86 -2.89 -24.37 23.62
C GLY A 86 -3.06 -25.73 22.92
N ARG A 87 -3.21 -25.73 21.60
CA ARG A 87 -3.30 -26.97 20.79
C ARG A 87 -2.05 -27.84 20.86
N LEU A 88 -0.90 -27.30 21.28
CA LEU A 88 0.31 -28.10 21.49
C LEU A 88 0.12 -29.14 22.61
N CYS A 89 -0.74 -28.86 23.60
CA CYS A 89 -1.05 -29.79 24.68
C CYS A 89 -1.69 -31.10 24.18
N ASP A 90 -2.41 -31.04 23.05
CA ASP A 90 -3.12 -32.20 22.48
C ASP A 90 -2.31 -32.95 21.42
N CYS A 91 -1.13 -32.45 21.06
CA CYS A 91 -0.28 -33.06 20.05
C CYS A 91 0.34 -34.36 20.58
N ARG A 92 0.08 -35.49 19.92
CA ARG A 92 0.59 -36.82 20.32
C ARG A 92 1.50 -37.44 19.27
N SER A 93 1.34 -37.03 18.02
CA SER A 93 2.13 -37.51 16.88
C SER A 93 2.94 -36.38 16.25
N PRO A 94 4.02 -36.70 15.51
CA PRO A 94 4.75 -35.71 14.71
C PRO A 94 3.87 -34.99 13.68
N GLU A 95 2.84 -35.68 13.16
CA GLU A 95 1.88 -35.10 12.22
C GLU A 95 1.02 -34.02 12.89
N ASP A 96 0.58 -34.23 14.13
CA ASP A 96 -0.15 -33.21 14.89
C ASP A 96 0.72 -31.97 15.10
N ILE A 97 1.99 -32.17 15.44
CA ILE A 97 2.95 -31.09 15.66
C ILE A 97 3.15 -30.28 14.38
N ALA A 98 3.37 -30.95 13.24
CA ALA A 98 3.53 -30.31 11.93
C ALA A 98 2.30 -29.52 11.47
N ASN A 99 1.10 -29.86 11.97
CA ASN A 99 -0.11 -29.10 11.69
C ASN A 99 -0.25 -27.83 12.56
N VAL A 100 0.52 -27.71 13.64
CA VAL A 100 0.44 -26.60 14.60
C VAL A 100 1.60 -25.63 14.46
N CYS A 101 2.83 -26.13 14.37
CA CYS A 101 4.05 -25.34 14.25
C CYS A 101 4.76 -25.55 12.90
N ASP A 102 5.66 -24.63 12.55
CA ASP A 102 6.34 -24.63 11.24
C ASP A 102 7.52 -25.60 11.22
N ASP A 103 8.18 -25.81 12.37
CA ASP A 103 9.24 -26.82 12.54
C ASP A 103 9.30 -27.31 14.00
N TYR A 104 9.86 -28.51 14.22
CA TYR A 104 10.04 -29.10 15.54
C TYR A 104 11.42 -29.75 15.68
N ASP A 105 12.24 -29.20 16.58
CA ASP A 105 13.55 -29.78 16.91
C ASP A 105 13.36 -30.85 17.99
N GLU A 106 13.42 -32.12 17.59
CA GLU A 106 13.25 -33.28 18.48
C GLU A 106 14.37 -33.39 19.53
N ALA A 107 15.60 -32.96 19.20
CA ALA A 107 16.75 -33.01 20.11
C ALA A 107 16.60 -31.99 21.25
N ARG A 108 16.04 -30.81 20.94
CA ARG A 108 15.80 -29.74 21.92
C ARG A 108 14.37 -29.68 22.45
N LYS A 109 13.47 -30.51 21.90
CA LYS A 109 12.02 -30.45 22.12
C LYS A 109 11.48 -29.03 21.97
N GLU A 110 11.95 -28.31 20.95
CA GLU A 110 11.65 -26.91 20.67
C GLU A 110 10.64 -26.81 19.53
N PHE A 111 9.52 -26.11 19.77
CA PHE A 111 8.52 -25.80 18.75
C PHE A 111 8.86 -24.47 18.08
N PHE A 112 9.02 -24.47 16.77
CA PHE A 112 9.41 -23.28 16.00
C PHE A 112 8.23 -22.72 15.19
N PHE A 113 8.10 -21.40 15.23
CA PHE A 113 7.12 -20.62 14.48
C PHE A 113 7.84 -19.51 13.72
N ASP A 114 7.71 -19.50 12.39
CA ASP A 114 8.29 -18.50 11.49
C ASP A 114 7.40 -17.24 11.43
N ARG A 115 7.20 -16.62 12.60
CA ARG A 115 6.34 -15.46 12.80
C ARG A 115 7.11 -14.30 13.44
N SER A 116 6.50 -13.12 13.39
CA SER A 116 7.11 -11.89 13.91
C SER A 116 7.27 -11.94 15.45
N PRO A 117 8.51 -11.88 15.98
CA PRO A 117 8.74 -11.85 17.43
C PRO A 117 8.16 -10.59 18.10
N SER A 118 8.13 -9.47 17.36
CA SER A 118 7.61 -8.20 17.88
C SER A 118 6.09 -8.25 18.07
N ALA A 119 5.37 -8.88 17.13
CA ALA A 119 3.93 -9.11 17.25
C ALA A 119 3.60 -10.14 18.32
N PHE A 120 4.36 -11.23 18.38
CA PHE A 120 4.19 -12.27 19.38
C PHE A 120 4.27 -11.75 20.82
N ARG A 121 5.01 -10.66 21.08
CA ARG A 121 5.04 -10.01 22.39
C ARG A 121 3.65 -9.62 22.91
N VAL A 122 2.70 -9.27 22.03
CA VAL A 122 1.30 -8.98 22.42
C VAL A 122 0.60 -10.25 22.87
N ILE A 123 0.80 -11.36 22.15
CA ILE A 123 0.23 -12.68 22.43
C ILE A 123 0.80 -13.23 23.74
N LEU A 124 2.13 -13.17 23.90
CA LEU A 124 2.84 -13.50 25.13
C LEU A 124 2.28 -12.72 26.33
N ASN A 125 2.11 -11.40 26.16
CA ASN A 125 1.53 -10.56 27.21
C ASN A 125 0.10 -10.97 27.52
N PHE A 126 -0.70 -11.46 26.56
CA PHE A 126 -2.03 -11.97 26.84
C PHE A 126 -1.98 -13.31 27.59
N LEU A 127 -1.17 -14.27 27.15
CA LEU A 127 -1.08 -15.60 27.78
C LEU A 127 -0.48 -15.56 29.18
N ALA A 128 0.47 -14.66 29.42
CA ALA A 128 0.94 -14.35 30.76
C ALA A 128 -0.14 -13.54 31.50
N ALA A 129 -0.41 -12.34 30.99
CA ALA A 129 -1.28 -11.24 31.44
C ALA A 129 -2.73 -11.51 31.82
N GLY A 130 -3.36 -12.39 31.05
CA GLY A 130 -4.80 -12.35 30.76
C GLY A 130 -5.26 -11.05 30.08
N LYS A 131 -4.38 -10.10 29.76
CA LYS A 131 -4.72 -8.77 29.24
C LYS A 131 -4.18 -8.58 27.83
N LEU A 132 -5.09 -8.46 26.87
CA LEU A 132 -4.73 -8.21 25.47
C LEU A 132 -4.77 -6.72 25.15
N ARG A 133 -3.59 -6.15 24.86
CA ARG A 133 -3.41 -4.73 24.52
C ARG A 133 -2.53 -4.54 23.29
N MET A 134 -2.92 -3.59 22.44
CA MET A 134 -2.13 -3.19 21.28
C MET A 134 -0.92 -2.35 21.71
N LEU A 135 0.25 -2.63 21.12
CA LEU A 135 1.46 -1.80 21.28
C LEU A 135 1.39 -0.60 20.32
N ARG A 136 1.86 0.57 20.77
CA ARG A 136 1.70 1.85 20.04
C ARG A 136 2.31 1.84 18.63
N GLU A 137 3.45 1.17 18.45
CA GLU A 137 4.22 1.17 17.21
C GLU A 137 3.82 0.04 16.24
N MET A 138 2.81 -0.75 16.58
CA MET A 138 2.40 -1.89 15.77
C MET A 138 1.32 -1.51 14.77
N CYS A 139 1.46 -1.99 13.53
CA CYS A 139 0.39 -1.89 12.54
C CYS A 139 -0.84 -2.70 13.01
N VAL A 140 -2.01 -2.08 12.92
CA VAL A 140 -3.28 -2.63 13.41
C VAL A 140 -3.64 -3.91 12.64
N LEU A 141 -3.55 -3.86 11.31
CA LEU A 141 -3.85 -5.00 10.44
C LEU A 141 -2.86 -6.16 10.64
N SER A 142 -1.58 -5.84 10.77
CA SER A 142 -0.57 -6.87 11.05
C SER A 142 -0.82 -7.57 12.39
N LEU A 143 -1.21 -6.84 13.44
CA LEU A 143 -1.57 -7.46 14.70
C LEU A 143 -2.86 -8.30 14.57
N HIS A 144 -3.84 -7.86 13.78
CA HIS A 144 -5.05 -8.64 13.52
C HIS A 144 -4.74 -10.00 12.88
N ASP A 145 -3.86 -10.02 11.87
CA ASP A 145 -3.44 -11.24 11.20
C ASP A 145 -2.71 -12.18 12.16
N GLU A 146 -1.88 -11.62 13.04
CA GLU A 146 -1.20 -12.39 14.09
C GLU A 146 -2.20 -12.95 15.10
N LEU A 147 -3.15 -12.17 15.60
CA LEU A 147 -4.21 -12.67 16.48
C LEU A 147 -4.97 -13.84 15.86
N THR A 148 -5.29 -13.72 14.57
CA THR A 148 -5.95 -14.78 13.80
C THR A 148 -5.06 -16.02 13.70
N TYR A 149 -3.78 -15.86 13.37
CA TYR A 149 -2.82 -16.97 13.31
C TYR A 149 -2.68 -17.70 14.64
N TRP A 150 -2.56 -16.95 15.75
CA TRP A 150 -2.39 -17.49 17.09
C TRP A 150 -3.69 -18.01 17.72
N GLY A 151 -4.84 -17.82 17.06
CA GLY A 151 -6.15 -18.22 17.57
C GLY A 151 -6.58 -17.42 18.81
N VAL A 152 -6.17 -16.16 18.91
CA VAL A 152 -6.55 -15.26 20.00
C VAL A 152 -7.67 -14.34 19.51
N GLU A 153 -8.84 -14.45 20.11
CA GLU A 153 -9.97 -13.63 19.72
C GLU A 153 -9.82 -12.16 20.14
N MET A 154 -10.34 -11.26 19.31
CA MET A 154 -10.42 -9.83 19.64
C MET A 154 -11.35 -9.52 20.81
N THR A 155 -12.19 -10.46 21.23
CA THR A 155 -13.11 -10.35 22.37
C THR A 155 -12.37 -10.08 23.68
N TYR A 156 -11.16 -10.64 23.84
CA TYR A 156 -10.29 -10.46 25.01
C TYR A 156 -9.58 -9.10 25.06
N MET A 157 -9.70 -8.27 24.03
CA MET A 157 -9.00 -7.00 23.92
C MET A 157 -9.68 -5.89 24.74
N GLU A 158 -8.88 -5.04 25.41
CA GLU A 158 -9.40 -3.86 26.10
C GLU A 158 -10.17 -2.92 25.15
N ARG A 159 -11.25 -2.29 25.64
CA ARG A 159 -12.23 -1.54 24.82
C ARG A 159 -11.60 -0.53 23.86
N CYS A 160 -10.59 0.22 24.31
CA CYS A 160 -9.91 1.22 23.48
C CYS A 160 -9.16 0.60 22.29
N CYS A 161 -8.46 -0.51 22.53
CA CYS A 161 -7.71 -1.22 21.50
C CYS A 161 -8.67 -1.94 20.55
N LYS A 162 -9.73 -2.56 21.09
CA LYS A 162 -10.75 -3.27 20.32
C LYS A 162 -11.46 -2.34 19.34
N ARG A 163 -11.91 -1.17 19.82
CA ARG A 163 -12.53 -0.14 18.95
C ARG A 163 -11.59 0.28 17.82
N LYS A 164 -10.35 0.63 18.15
CA LYS A 164 -9.32 1.01 17.15
C LYS A 164 -9.10 -0.08 16.10
N MET A 165 -9.07 -1.35 16.53
CA MET A 165 -8.90 -2.50 15.65
C MET A 165 -10.07 -2.63 14.66
N TYR A 166 -11.31 -2.70 15.18
CA TYR A 166 -12.52 -2.82 14.35
C TYR A 166 -12.65 -1.70 13.33
N THR A 167 -12.45 -0.44 13.75
CA THR A 167 -12.52 0.71 12.82
C THR A 167 -11.53 0.56 11.67
N ARG A 168 -10.29 0.12 11.93
CA ARG A 168 -9.30 -0.05 10.85
C ARG A 168 -9.62 -1.21 9.92
N ILE A 169 -10.17 -2.32 10.44
CA ILE A 169 -10.60 -3.44 9.61
C ILE A 169 -11.76 -3.02 8.70
N GLU A 170 -12.74 -2.31 9.26
CA GLU A 170 -13.89 -1.79 8.52
C GLU A 170 -13.47 -0.80 7.44
N GLU A 171 -12.56 0.14 7.73
CA GLU A 171 -11.99 1.07 6.76
C GLU A 171 -11.36 0.34 5.55
N VAL A 172 -10.62 -0.74 5.80
CA VAL A 172 -10.00 -1.54 4.73
C VAL A 172 -11.05 -2.28 3.92
N HIS A 173 -12.01 -2.92 4.58
CA HIS A 173 -13.10 -3.63 3.89
C HIS A 173 -13.94 -2.69 3.02
N GLU A 174 -14.18 -1.44 3.48
CA GLU A 174 -14.84 -0.43 2.66
C GLU A 174 -14.00 -0.01 1.45
N GLN A 175 -12.68 0.14 1.62
CA GLN A 175 -11.78 0.47 0.52
C GLN A 175 -11.75 -0.64 -0.53
N GLU A 176 -11.65 -1.89 -0.11
CA GLU A 176 -11.69 -3.06 -0.99
C GLU A 176 -13.00 -3.10 -1.80
N ARG A 177 -14.15 -2.91 -1.13
CA ARG A 177 -15.45 -2.81 -1.81
C ARG A 177 -15.48 -1.68 -2.85
N ARG A 178 -15.00 -0.48 -2.50
CA ARG A 178 -14.93 0.66 -3.44
C ARG A 178 -14.01 0.36 -4.61
N GLU A 179 -12.90 -0.34 -4.39
CA GLU A 179 -12.00 -0.76 -5.46
C GLU A 179 -12.64 -1.80 -6.38
N GLU A 180 -13.35 -2.79 -5.84
CA GLU A 180 -14.09 -3.79 -6.60
C GLU A 180 -15.19 -3.15 -7.45
N GLU A 181 -15.98 -2.24 -6.87
CA GLU A 181 -16.98 -1.46 -7.61
C GLU A 181 -16.33 -0.66 -8.75
N ARG A 182 -15.17 -0.06 -8.52
CA ARG A 182 -14.41 0.65 -9.56
C ARG A 182 -13.92 -0.31 -10.65
N ARG A 183 -13.41 -1.49 -10.29
CA ARG A 183 -12.99 -2.53 -11.25
C ARG A 183 -14.17 -3.02 -12.09
N GLN A 184 -15.33 -3.23 -11.48
CA GLN A 184 -16.56 -3.64 -12.16
C GLN A 184 -17.07 -2.55 -13.11
N ARG A 185 -17.12 -1.28 -12.70
CA ARG A 185 -17.48 -0.15 -13.58
C ARG A 185 -16.54 -0.04 -14.78
N ASN A 186 -15.23 -0.18 -14.55
CA ASN A 186 -14.24 -0.18 -15.62
C ASN A 186 -14.40 -1.37 -16.57
N ALA A 187 -14.76 -2.55 -16.07
CA ALA A 187 -15.05 -3.72 -16.90
C ALA A 187 -16.33 -3.54 -17.72
N MET A 188 -17.39 -2.97 -17.12
CA MET A 188 -18.64 -2.65 -17.83
C MET A 188 -18.43 -1.59 -18.91
N GLN A 189 -17.59 -0.57 -18.66
CA GLN A 189 -17.24 0.44 -19.67
C GLN A 189 -16.43 -0.14 -20.85
N LYS A 190 -15.78 -1.29 -20.65
CA LYS A 190 -15.09 -2.06 -21.71
C LYS A 190 -16.02 -2.98 -22.51
N VAL A 191 -17.28 -3.18 -22.09
CA VAL A 191 -18.29 -3.84 -22.93
C VAL A 191 -18.57 -2.92 -24.13
N PRO A 192 -18.56 -3.44 -25.38
CA PRO A 192 -18.52 -2.59 -26.56
C PRO A 192 -19.89 -1.92 -26.78
N VAL A 193 -20.05 -0.74 -26.19
CA VAL A 193 -21.01 0.24 -26.70
C VAL A 193 -20.50 0.61 -28.09
N GLU A 194 -21.37 0.43 -29.10
CA GLU A 194 -21.12 0.57 -30.53
C GLU A 194 -20.08 1.65 -30.89
N GLU A 195 -19.20 1.23 -31.80
CA GLU A 195 -17.94 1.86 -32.13
C GLU A 195 -18.10 3.26 -32.73
N THR A 196 -17.51 4.25 -32.06
CA THR A 196 -16.97 5.42 -32.76
C THR A 196 -15.46 5.20 -32.90
N GLN A 197 -14.96 5.13 -34.14
CA GLN A 197 -13.52 5.01 -34.48
C GLN A 197 -12.63 5.91 -33.62
N TYR A 198 -13.15 7.08 -33.24
CA TYR A 198 -12.50 8.03 -32.36
C TYR A 198 -12.10 7.44 -31.00
N ARG A 199 -12.95 6.60 -30.38
CA ARG A 199 -12.66 5.97 -29.09
C ARG A 199 -11.59 4.89 -29.19
N LYS A 200 -11.48 4.20 -30.34
CA LYS A 200 -10.38 3.27 -30.62
C LYS A 200 -9.05 4.00 -30.76
N VAL A 201 -9.03 5.11 -31.51
CA VAL A 201 -7.83 5.95 -31.65
C VAL A 201 -7.44 6.56 -30.31
N MET A 202 -8.39 7.09 -29.55
CA MET A 202 -8.15 7.68 -28.23
C MET A 202 -7.65 6.63 -27.23
N ASN A 203 -8.21 5.42 -27.22
CA ASN A 203 -7.74 4.34 -26.36
C ASN A 203 -6.35 3.84 -26.78
N TRP A 204 -6.07 3.74 -28.08
CA TRP A 204 -4.74 3.38 -28.58
C TRP A 204 -3.68 4.43 -28.20
N LEU A 205 -4.02 5.72 -28.31
CA LEU A 205 -3.16 6.81 -27.86
C LEU A 205 -2.94 6.76 -26.34
N ARG A 206 -4.00 6.53 -25.57
CA ARG A 206 -3.94 6.43 -24.10
C ARG A 206 -3.11 5.23 -23.64
N ASP A 207 -3.30 4.06 -24.25
CA ASP A 207 -2.52 2.85 -23.95
C ASP A 207 -1.05 3.03 -24.35
N THR A 208 -0.76 3.76 -25.45
CA THR A 208 0.61 4.11 -25.86
C THR A 208 1.26 5.11 -24.88
N MET A 209 0.49 6.01 -24.30
CA MET A 209 0.97 7.02 -23.34
C MET A 209 1.17 6.44 -21.93
N GLU A 210 0.28 5.56 -21.47
CA GLU A 210 0.33 4.95 -20.15
C GLU A 210 1.43 3.88 -20.05
N ASN A 211 1.89 3.30 -21.16
CA ASN A 211 2.88 2.23 -21.15
C ASN A 211 4.00 2.37 -22.21
N PRO A 212 4.98 3.28 -21.98
CA PRO A 212 6.07 3.57 -22.94
C PRO A 212 7.03 2.40 -23.20
N GLN A 213 6.97 1.32 -22.40
CA GLN A 213 7.81 0.12 -22.53
C GLN A 213 7.13 -1.04 -23.30
N SER A 214 5.88 -0.87 -23.73
CA SER A 214 5.11 -1.93 -24.39
C SER A 214 5.19 -1.87 -25.93
N GLY A 215 6.27 -2.40 -26.49
CA GLY A 215 6.36 -2.80 -27.91
C GLY A 215 6.65 -1.69 -28.95
N LEU A 216 6.49 -2.05 -30.23
CA LEU A 216 6.75 -1.21 -31.42
C LEU A 216 6.12 0.21 -31.39
N PRO A 217 4.84 0.41 -30.97
CA PRO A 217 4.23 1.74 -31.01
C PRO A 217 4.83 2.72 -29.99
N GLY A 218 5.20 2.25 -28.78
CA GLY A 218 5.89 3.08 -27.78
C GLY A 218 7.25 3.59 -28.26
N LYS A 219 7.99 2.75 -29.01
CA LYS A 219 9.28 3.13 -29.62
C LYS A 219 9.13 4.19 -30.72
N ILE A 220 8.08 4.12 -31.53
CA ILE A 220 7.78 5.11 -32.56
C ILE A 220 7.45 6.46 -31.91
N PHE A 221 6.59 6.47 -30.88
CA PHE A 221 6.21 7.70 -30.17
C PHE A 221 7.42 8.37 -29.49
N ALA A 222 8.26 7.57 -28.81
CA ALA A 222 9.50 8.08 -28.22
C ALA A 222 10.44 8.67 -29.29
N CYS A 223 10.62 7.99 -30.42
CA CYS A 223 11.42 8.50 -31.53
C CYS A 223 10.89 9.84 -32.07
N VAL A 224 9.57 9.95 -32.30
CA VAL A 224 8.92 11.18 -32.77
C VAL A 224 9.11 12.32 -31.76
N SER A 225 8.98 12.06 -30.47
CA SER A 225 9.19 13.07 -29.43
C SER A 225 10.63 13.61 -29.41
N VAL A 226 11.63 12.74 -29.55
CA VAL A 226 13.06 13.13 -29.61
C VAL A 226 13.35 13.92 -30.88
N ILE A 227 12.81 13.50 -32.03
CA ILE A 227 12.94 14.23 -33.30
C ILE A 227 12.30 15.62 -33.18
N MET A 228 11.11 15.73 -32.59
CA MET A 228 10.43 17.02 -32.42
C MET A 228 11.26 17.97 -31.56
N VAL A 229 11.80 17.49 -30.43
CA VAL A 229 12.71 18.27 -29.58
C VAL A 229 13.95 18.69 -30.36
N ALA A 230 14.60 17.78 -31.10
CA ALA A 230 15.78 18.09 -31.90
C ALA A 230 15.50 19.15 -32.97
N VAL A 231 14.38 19.04 -33.69
CA VAL A 231 13.95 20.04 -34.68
C VAL A 231 13.73 21.40 -34.02
N THR A 232 13.05 21.46 -32.87
CA THR A 232 12.84 22.74 -32.17
C THR A 232 14.14 23.38 -31.70
N VAL A 233 15.11 22.58 -31.24
CA VAL A 233 16.43 23.07 -30.84
C VAL A 233 17.20 23.57 -32.06
N ILE A 234 17.20 22.84 -33.18
CA ILE A 234 17.87 23.24 -34.42
C ILE A 234 17.24 24.54 -34.97
N SER A 235 15.92 24.64 -35.01
CA SER A 235 15.22 25.86 -35.44
C SER A 235 15.55 27.05 -34.52
N LEU A 236 15.68 26.82 -33.21
CA LEU A 236 16.12 27.86 -32.28
C LEU A 236 17.58 28.26 -32.52
N CYS A 237 18.47 27.31 -32.76
CA CYS A 237 19.87 27.57 -33.09
C CYS A 237 20.02 28.37 -34.40
N ILE A 238 19.28 27.99 -35.45
CA ILE A 238 19.25 28.73 -36.73
C ILE A 238 18.70 30.14 -36.51
N GLY A 239 17.61 30.28 -35.75
CA GLY A 239 17.01 31.59 -35.43
C GLY A 239 17.90 32.51 -34.59
N THR A 240 18.88 31.94 -33.87
CA THR A 240 19.84 32.65 -33.01
C THR A 240 21.17 32.94 -33.73
N MET A 241 21.43 32.33 -34.89
CA MET A 241 22.57 32.69 -35.75
C MET A 241 22.21 33.92 -36.60
N PRO A 242 22.84 35.09 -36.38
CA PRO A 242 22.57 36.28 -37.17
C PRO A 242 23.02 36.15 -38.64
N ASP A 243 23.95 35.25 -38.96
CA ASP A 243 24.54 35.09 -40.30
C ASP A 243 23.61 34.42 -41.34
N LEU A 244 22.63 33.61 -40.94
CA LEU A 244 21.68 32.98 -41.87
C LEU A 244 20.45 33.86 -42.16
N ARG A 245 20.19 34.86 -41.31
CA ARG A 245 19.13 35.86 -41.57
C ARG A 245 19.45 36.70 -42.81
N GLU A 246 20.73 36.97 -43.05
CA GLU A 246 21.14 37.72 -44.23
C GLU A 246 21.04 36.94 -45.54
N GLU A 247 21.19 35.61 -45.56
CA GLU A 247 21.01 34.83 -46.79
C GLU A 247 19.53 34.58 -47.12
N GLU A 248 18.67 34.34 -46.13
CA GLU A 248 17.23 34.15 -46.36
C GLU A 248 16.54 35.47 -46.77
N ASP A 249 16.98 36.60 -46.21
CA ASP A 249 16.56 37.94 -46.65
C ASP A 249 17.12 38.27 -48.05
N ARG A 250 18.37 37.89 -48.40
CA ARG A 250 18.89 38.11 -49.77
C ARG A 250 18.17 37.26 -50.82
N VAL A 251 17.82 36.01 -50.52
CA VAL A 251 17.07 35.13 -51.44
C VAL A 251 15.61 35.56 -51.59
N SER A 252 14.97 36.03 -50.52
CA SER A 252 13.59 36.55 -50.57
C SER A 252 13.51 37.93 -51.23
N VAL A 253 14.46 38.83 -50.94
CA VAL A 253 14.56 40.14 -51.60
C VAL A 253 14.87 39.95 -53.09
N GLN A 254 15.84 39.11 -53.49
CA GLN A 254 16.14 38.88 -54.90
C GLN A 254 14.97 38.28 -55.69
N LYS A 255 14.19 37.36 -55.08
CA LYS A 255 12.95 36.86 -55.68
C LYS A 255 11.90 37.97 -55.85
N CYS A 256 11.72 38.83 -54.86
CA CYS A 256 10.80 39.97 -54.95
C CYS A 256 11.24 41.02 -56.00
N THR A 257 12.53 41.32 -56.11
CA THR A 257 13.03 42.25 -57.14
C THR A 257 12.87 41.68 -58.55
N SER A 258 13.15 40.39 -58.76
CA SER A 258 12.94 39.74 -60.06
C SER A 258 11.47 39.70 -60.48
N ILE A 259 10.54 39.47 -59.56
CA ILE A 259 9.10 39.47 -59.84
C ILE A 259 8.60 40.88 -60.17
N ASN A 260 9.05 41.91 -59.44
CA ASN A 260 8.64 43.29 -59.69
C ASN A 260 9.21 43.85 -61.01
N VAL A 261 10.45 43.52 -61.36
CA VAL A 261 11.07 43.93 -62.64
C VAL A 261 10.39 43.23 -63.82
N ALA A 262 10.08 41.92 -63.71
CA ALA A 262 9.33 41.20 -64.74
C ALA A 262 7.92 41.78 -64.94
N THR A 263 7.25 42.15 -63.83
CA THR A 263 5.92 42.77 -63.88
C THR A 263 5.97 44.17 -64.50
N LEU A 264 6.99 44.98 -64.19
CA LEU A 264 7.18 46.31 -64.76
C LEU A 264 7.50 46.27 -66.27
N GLN A 265 8.35 45.34 -66.72
CA GLN A 265 8.64 45.10 -68.14
C GLN A 265 7.37 44.66 -68.90
N LEU A 266 6.55 43.80 -68.30
CA LEU A 266 5.25 43.40 -68.85
C LEU A 266 4.24 44.54 -68.93
N THR A 267 4.21 45.45 -67.95
CA THR A 267 3.34 46.64 -67.98
C THR A 267 3.82 47.71 -68.97
N HIS A 268 5.13 47.89 -69.14
CA HIS A 268 5.68 48.83 -70.12
C HIS A 268 5.45 48.33 -71.56
N ALA A 269 5.67 47.03 -71.82
CA ALA A 269 5.35 46.42 -73.10
C ALA A 269 3.85 46.43 -73.43
N LYS A 270 2.97 46.42 -72.42
CA LYS A 270 1.52 46.57 -72.61
C LYS A 270 1.08 48.00 -72.88
N MET A 271 1.81 49.01 -72.39
CA MET A 271 1.50 50.42 -72.67
C MET A 271 1.97 50.86 -74.06
N GLU A 272 3.07 50.32 -74.59
CA GLU A 272 3.53 50.61 -75.95
C GLU A 272 2.66 49.99 -77.05
N GLN A 273 1.78 49.01 -76.74
CA GLN A 273 0.81 48.47 -77.71
C GLN A 273 -0.52 49.22 -77.74
N HIS A 274 -0.71 50.23 -76.89
CA HIS A 274 -1.96 50.99 -76.78
C HIS A 274 -1.84 52.48 -77.10
N PHE A 275 -0.77 52.88 -77.81
CA PHE A 275 -0.64 54.19 -78.45
C PHE A 275 -0.19 54.08 -79.90
#